data_AF-A0A1L9TLJ3-F1
#
_entry.id   AF-A0A1L9TLJ3-F1
#
_cell.length_a   1.000
_cell.length_b   1.000
_cell.length_c   1.000
_cell.angle_alpha   90.00
_cell.angle_beta   90.00
_cell.angle_gamma   90.00
#
_symmetry.space_group_name_H-M   'P 1'
#
loop_
_entity.id
_entity.type
_entity.pdbx_description
1 polymer ?
#
loop_
_entity_poly.entity_id
_entity_poly.type
_entity_poly.pdbx_seq_one_letter_code
_entity_poly.pdbx_strand_id
1 'polypeptide(L)'
;MVNIPLIVAAGSLFTLISGAPVPSSHSSAHRHTERHAHHTPSLAKRSYNVLGGSGKTADGWPSHENWWPEFDKMFEANRENMKQACTQWNVPNNSDQEMDDIASSIKEVSSSSGVDPRFILAIVVQESNGCVRAPTTDNGVINPGLMQSHNGQGSCNKGGSVQTPCPKAQIKQMIEDGAAGTADGDGLKQCLAQAGGTDSAAYYAAARIYNSGSVDGSGNLGKGIATHCYSSDVANRLSGWSSGPSTCEDNSIGSLDKAVTSLFRFAGGILGGGSDSGSESSSDDATESQPSSTEATPEPTSTEAAPSTEPTPTEAAPSSTITSTATEAATSTSTSTSTYTLVEASSTPTPEPATTTEPAATSAAPSSGSAPIYPNANSSCKEYYTVEDGDYCLKIEPETGVTVDQLRELNSGLKADCTNLWLGYQYCIKA
;
A
#
# COMPACT_ATOMS: atom_id res chain seq x y z
N MET A 1 22.43 -22.48 18.52
CA MET A 1 21.00 -22.18 18.36
C MET A 1 20.88 -20.66 18.34
N VAL A 2 20.68 -20.07 17.17
CA VAL A 2 20.44 -18.62 17.02
C VAL A 2 18.94 -18.44 17.16
N ASN A 3 18.51 -17.88 18.28
CA ASN A 3 17.11 -17.62 18.55
C ASN A 3 16.75 -16.32 17.83
N ILE A 4 16.21 -16.43 16.61
CA ILE A 4 15.65 -15.28 15.89
C ILE A 4 14.24 -15.08 16.45
N PRO A 5 13.95 -13.98 17.17
CA PRO A 5 12.58 -13.70 17.56
C PRO A 5 11.76 -13.46 16.29
N LEU A 6 10.73 -14.28 16.11
CA LEU A 6 9.74 -14.13 15.05
C LEU A 6 8.91 -12.88 15.37
N ILE A 7 9.39 -11.70 14.96
CA ILE A 7 8.64 -10.45 15.07
C ILE A 7 7.57 -10.51 13.99
N VAL A 8 6.35 -10.86 14.38
CA VAL A 8 5.17 -10.70 13.54
C VAL A 8 4.89 -9.19 13.46
N ALA A 9 5.47 -8.55 12.46
CA ALA A 9 5.11 -7.18 12.08
C ALA A 9 3.68 -7.16 11.50
N ALA A 10 2.95 -6.12 11.84
CA ALA A 10 1.53 -5.94 11.50
C ALA A 10 1.27 -6.06 9.99
N GLY A 11 0.22 -6.80 9.61
CA GLY A 11 -0.22 -6.84 8.21
C GLY A 11 -1.24 -7.92 7.82
N SER A 12 -1.60 -8.84 8.71
CA SER A 12 -2.51 -9.96 8.34
C SER A 12 -3.99 -9.71 8.60
N LEU A 13 -4.45 -8.46 8.53
CA LEU A 13 -5.88 -8.18 8.43
C LEU A 13 -6.15 -7.59 7.06
N PHE A 14 -6.88 -8.37 6.25
CA PHE A 14 -7.47 -7.94 4.99
C PHE A 14 -8.30 -6.68 5.22
N THR A 15 -7.72 -5.49 5.02
CA THR A 15 -8.51 -4.32 4.68
C THR A 15 -8.95 -4.52 3.24
N LEU A 16 -10.14 -5.11 3.06
CA LEU A 16 -10.89 -4.98 1.83
C LEU A 16 -10.93 -3.49 1.48
N ILE A 17 -10.21 -3.10 0.42
CA ILE A 17 -10.37 -1.79 -0.22
C ILE A 17 -11.71 -1.85 -0.98
N SER A 18 -12.82 -1.89 -0.23
CA SER A 18 -14.14 -1.67 -0.79
C SER A 18 -14.35 -0.16 -0.85
N GLY A 19 -13.98 0.45 -1.97
CA GLY A 19 -14.51 1.76 -2.33
C GLY A 19 -16.02 1.62 -2.50
N ALA A 20 -16.80 2.05 -1.51
CA ALA A 20 -18.25 2.11 -1.64
C ALA A 20 -18.60 3.05 -2.83
N PRO A 21 -19.54 2.67 -3.71
CA PRO A 21 -20.00 3.57 -4.77
C PRO A 21 -20.73 4.75 -4.14
N VAL A 22 -20.23 5.97 -4.39
CA VAL A 22 -20.92 7.21 -4.01
C VAL A 22 -22.05 7.46 -5.02
N PRO A 23 -23.32 7.59 -4.60
CA PRO A 23 -24.40 7.91 -5.52
C PRO A 23 -24.32 9.38 -5.96
N SER A 24 -24.12 9.59 -7.25
CA SER A 24 -24.17 10.91 -7.91
C SER A 24 -25.61 11.43 -7.91
N SER A 25 -26.00 12.24 -6.93
CA SER A 25 -27.27 12.96 -6.98
C SER A 25 -27.07 14.26 -7.76
N HIS A 26 -27.60 14.32 -8.99
CA HIS A 26 -27.80 15.57 -9.70
C HIS A 26 -28.86 16.42 -9.01
N SER A 27 -28.53 17.67 -8.66
CA SER A 27 -29.51 18.76 -8.65
C SER A 27 -28.83 20.11 -8.84
N SER A 28 -29.43 20.86 -9.77
CA SER A 28 -28.95 22.10 -10.37
C SER A 28 -28.99 23.32 -9.45
N ALA A 29 -28.18 24.28 -9.89
CA ALA A 29 -28.31 25.73 -9.78
C ALA A 29 -27.69 26.39 -8.54
N HIS A 30 -26.49 26.95 -8.72
CA HIS A 30 -26.20 28.34 -8.36
C HIS A 30 -25.08 28.91 -9.25
N ARG A 31 -25.14 30.23 -9.43
CA ARG A 31 -24.70 31.01 -10.60
C ARG A 31 -23.19 31.11 -10.81
N HIS A 32 -22.83 31.19 -12.09
CA HIS A 32 -21.52 31.56 -12.62
C HIS A 32 -20.96 32.84 -11.99
N THR A 33 -19.73 32.75 -11.48
CA THR A 33 -18.72 33.79 -11.66
C THR A 33 -17.49 33.11 -12.25
N GLU A 34 -17.16 33.49 -13.49
CA GLU A 34 -15.97 33.03 -14.19
C GLU A 34 -14.73 33.51 -13.43
N ARG A 35 -13.95 32.57 -12.88
CA ARG A 35 -12.51 32.76 -12.74
C ARG A 35 -11.85 31.91 -13.80
N HIS A 36 -10.96 32.54 -14.57
CA HIS A 36 -10.04 31.87 -15.47
C HIS A 36 -9.23 30.83 -14.70
N ALA A 37 -9.68 29.58 -14.75
CA ALA A 37 -8.90 28.43 -14.33
C ALA A 37 -7.87 28.16 -15.44
N HIS A 38 -6.62 28.53 -15.17
CA HIS A 38 -5.49 27.91 -15.83
C HIS A 38 -5.70 26.39 -15.71
N HIS A 39 -5.82 25.70 -16.86
CA HIS A 39 -5.77 24.25 -16.91
C HIS A 39 -4.35 23.80 -16.55
N THR A 40 -4.05 23.75 -15.26
CA THR A 40 -3.07 22.80 -14.74
C THR A 40 -3.65 21.41 -14.96
N PRO A 41 -2.94 20.46 -15.60
CA PRO A 41 -3.36 19.06 -15.59
C PRO A 41 -3.65 18.70 -14.14
N SER A 42 -4.86 18.20 -13.89
CA SER A 42 -5.22 17.70 -12.57
C SER A 42 -4.17 16.66 -12.18
N LEU A 43 -3.33 16.98 -11.19
CA LEU A 43 -2.47 15.98 -10.53
C LEU A 43 -3.32 14.85 -9.90
N ALA A 44 -4.64 15.04 -9.80
CA ALA A 44 -5.56 14.01 -9.33
C ALA A 44 -5.68 12.87 -10.35
N LYS A 45 -5.47 11.66 -9.80
CA LYS A 45 -5.75 10.34 -10.37
C LYS A 45 -4.82 9.94 -11.52
N ARG A 46 -3.57 9.60 -11.18
CA ARG A 46 -2.76 8.76 -12.05
C ARG A 46 -3.19 7.30 -11.93
N SER A 47 -3.17 6.57 -13.03
CA SER A 47 -3.42 5.13 -13.05
C SER A 47 -2.37 4.39 -12.24
N TYR A 48 -2.79 3.29 -11.61
CA TYR A 48 -1.91 2.41 -10.85
C TYR A 48 -0.91 1.71 -11.79
N ASN A 49 0.36 1.61 -11.37
CA ASN A 49 1.40 0.82 -12.03
C ASN A 49 1.85 -0.30 -11.10
N VAL A 50 2.01 -1.51 -11.61
CA VAL A 50 2.51 -2.64 -10.81
C VAL A 50 4.02 -2.54 -10.73
N LEU A 51 4.57 -2.31 -9.54
CA LEU A 51 6.00 -2.02 -9.33
C LEU A 51 6.70 -3.21 -8.67
N GLY A 52 7.36 -4.05 -9.48
CA GLY A 52 8.23 -5.13 -9.01
C GLY A 52 9.69 -4.69 -8.90
N GLY A 53 10.52 -5.48 -8.19
CA GLY A 53 11.95 -5.22 -8.08
C GLY A 53 12.34 -4.45 -6.82
N SER A 54 13.41 -3.65 -6.91
CA SER A 54 14.14 -3.14 -5.74
C SER A 54 13.76 -1.73 -5.27
N GLY A 55 12.73 -1.11 -5.86
CA GLY A 55 12.40 0.28 -5.55
C GLY A 55 13.20 1.30 -6.38
N LYS A 56 14.19 0.85 -7.16
CA LYS A 56 15.07 1.76 -7.91
C LYS A 56 14.41 2.24 -9.19
N THR A 57 14.77 3.45 -9.61
CA THR A 57 14.34 4.02 -10.90
C THR A 57 14.80 3.17 -12.10
N ALA A 58 15.92 2.47 -11.98
CA ALA A 58 16.39 1.50 -12.97
C ALA A 58 15.42 0.32 -13.18
N ASP A 59 14.61 0.01 -12.18
CA ASP A 59 13.55 -0.99 -12.23
C ASP A 59 12.22 -0.35 -12.67
N GLY A 60 12.18 0.94 -13.00
CA GLY A 60 10.98 1.66 -13.43
C GLY A 60 10.12 2.23 -12.29
N TRP A 61 10.64 2.27 -11.07
CA TRP A 61 9.97 2.92 -9.94
C TRP A 61 10.03 4.45 -10.06
N PRO A 62 9.00 5.17 -9.57
CA PRO A 62 9.01 6.63 -9.58
C PRO A 62 10.14 7.18 -8.71
N SER A 63 10.80 8.23 -9.20
CA SER A 63 11.73 9.03 -8.40
C SER A 63 10.97 10.06 -7.57
N HIS A 64 11.69 10.79 -6.71
CA HIS A 64 11.11 11.80 -5.82
C HIS A 64 10.47 12.94 -6.61
N GLU A 65 10.96 13.21 -7.84
CA GLU A 65 10.41 14.23 -8.73
C GLU A 65 9.05 13.82 -9.32
N ASN A 66 8.72 12.52 -9.29
CA ASN A 66 7.43 11.99 -9.73
C ASN A 66 6.40 11.96 -8.62
N TRP A 67 6.76 12.33 -7.39
CA TRP A 67 5.81 12.40 -6.28
C TRP A 67 4.90 13.62 -6.40
N TRP A 68 3.86 13.66 -5.57
CA TRP A 68 3.12 14.89 -5.31
C TRP A 68 4.09 16.02 -4.97
N PRO A 69 3.99 17.19 -5.63
CA PRO A 69 4.94 18.28 -5.41
C PRO A 69 4.82 18.88 -4.00
N GLU A 70 3.64 18.79 -3.39
CA GLU A 70 3.35 19.36 -2.07
C GLU A 70 2.46 18.39 -1.26
N PHE A 71 2.72 18.30 0.04
CA PHE A 71 1.90 17.52 0.98
C PHE A 71 0.43 17.93 0.92
N ASP A 72 0.12 19.23 0.92
CA ASP A 72 -1.26 19.72 0.96
C ASP A 72 -2.08 19.26 -0.26
N LYS A 73 -1.42 19.12 -1.43
CA LYS A 73 -2.07 18.57 -2.63
C LYS A 73 -2.35 17.08 -2.49
N MET A 74 -1.40 16.32 -1.95
CA MET A 74 -1.60 14.89 -1.68
C MET A 74 -2.70 14.67 -0.65
N PHE A 75 -2.71 15.44 0.43
CA PHE A 75 -3.71 15.35 1.49
C PHE A 75 -5.11 15.64 0.94
N GLU A 76 -5.27 16.73 0.19
CA GLU A 76 -6.56 17.10 -0.39
C GLU A 76 -7.06 16.06 -1.39
N ALA A 77 -6.17 15.47 -2.19
CA ALA A 77 -6.54 14.41 -3.13
C ALA A 77 -7.04 13.11 -2.45
N ASN A 78 -6.73 12.93 -1.16
CA ASN A 78 -7.16 11.79 -0.35
C ASN A 78 -8.24 12.17 0.68
N ARG A 79 -8.55 13.46 0.88
CA ARG A 79 -9.38 13.97 1.99
C ARG A 79 -10.73 13.28 2.04
N GLU A 80 -11.45 13.21 0.92
CA GLU A 80 -12.80 12.61 0.88
C GLU A 80 -12.80 11.12 1.18
N ASN A 81 -11.78 10.39 0.71
CA ASN A 81 -11.65 8.95 1.00
C ASN A 81 -11.33 8.73 2.48
N MET A 82 -10.40 9.51 3.04
CA MET A 82 -10.09 9.46 4.47
C MET A 82 -11.26 9.86 5.35
N LYS A 83 -12.06 10.86 4.92
CA LYS A 83 -13.26 11.30 5.63
C LYS A 83 -14.26 10.16 5.82
N GLN A 84 -14.38 9.29 4.81
CA GLN A 84 -15.31 8.15 4.81
C GLN A 84 -14.69 6.81 5.23
N ALA A 85 -13.38 6.80 5.56
CA ALA A 85 -12.61 5.58 5.73
C ALA A 85 -13.09 4.68 6.87
N CYS A 86 -13.70 5.25 7.92
CA CYS A 86 -14.14 4.48 9.07
C CYS A 86 -15.37 3.60 8.81
N THR A 87 -16.09 3.87 7.71
CA THR A 87 -17.21 3.05 7.24
C THR A 87 -16.82 1.57 7.13
N GLN A 88 -15.58 1.27 6.72
CA GLN A 88 -15.09 -0.11 6.55
C GLN A 88 -15.10 -0.94 7.85
N TRP A 89 -15.13 -0.28 9.02
CA TRP A 89 -15.24 -0.92 10.34
C TRP A 89 -16.56 -0.63 11.04
N ASN A 90 -17.54 -0.04 10.34
CA ASN A 90 -18.84 0.33 10.89
C ASN A 90 -18.73 1.21 12.17
N VAL A 91 -17.78 2.15 12.17
CA VAL A 91 -17.62 3.17 13.23
C VAL A 91 -17.79 4.57 12.64
N PRO A 92 -18.08 5.61 13.45
CA PRO A 92 -18.28 6.97 12.94
C PRO A 92 -17.12 7.47 12.07
N ASN A 93 -17.46 8.05 10.94
CA ASN A 93 -16.53 8.67 10.00
C ASN A 93 -15.85 9.90 10.58
N ASN A 94 -14.71 10.27 9.97
CA ASN A 94 -13.94 11.42 10.42
C ASN A 94 -14.75 12.71 10.19
N SER A 95 -14.72 13.61 11.17
CA SER A 95 -15.23 14.98 11.02
C SER A 95 -14.22 15.87 10.28
N ASP A 96 -14.66 17.04 9.80
CA ASP A 96 -13.76 18.01 9.16
C ASP A 96 -12.63 18.47 10.10
N GLN A 97 -12.95 18.66 11.39
CA GLN A 97 -11.94 19.01 12.39
C GLN A 97 -10.90 17.89 12.56
N GLU A 98 -11.31 16.62 12.58
CA GLU A 98 -10.38 15.50 12.66
C GLU A 98 -9.50 15.40 11.42
N MET A 99 -10.03 15.73 10.24
CA MET A 99 -9.23 15.81 9.01
C MET A 99 -8.14 16.91 9.11
N ASP A 100 -8.49 18.08 9.63
CA ASP A 100 -7.52 19.16 9.83
C ASP A 100 -6.52 18.84 10.95
N ASP A 101 -6.95 18.09 11.97
CA ASP A 101 -6.08 17.58 13.04
C ASP A 101 -5.10 16.53 12.50
N ILE A 102 -5.51 15.62 11.59
CA ILE A 102 -4.60 14.69 10.91
C ILE A 102 -3.57 15.49 10.10
N ALA A 103 -4.01 16.42 9.24
CA ALA A 103 -3.11 17.20 8.38
C ALA A 103 -2.06 17.97 9.20
N SER A 104 -2.50 18.67 10.25
CA SER A 104 -1.60 19.43 11.11
C SER A 104 -0.67 18.52 11.92
N SER A 105 -1.16 17.39 12.43
CA SER A 105 -0.34 16.44 13.19
C SER A 105 0.73 15.78 12.32
N ILE A 106 0.42 15.43 11.06
CA ILE A 106 1.43 14.92 10.11
C ILE A 106 2.55 15.94 9.90
N LYS A 107 2.22 17.22 9.71
CA LYS A 107 3.23 18.29 9.54
C LYS A 107 4.10 18.46 10.81
N GLU A 108 3.49 18.43 11.99
CA GLU A 108 4.19 18.53 13.28
C GLU A 108 5.14 17.33 13.50
N VAL A 109 4.66 16.11 13.26
CA VAL A 109 5.45 14.88 13.43
C VAL A 109 6.54 14.77 12.36
N SER A 110 6.26 15.16 11.12
CA SER A 110 7.27 15.27 10.06
C SER A 110 8.42 16.19 10.46
N SER A 111 8.10 17.35 11.02
CA SER A 111 9.10 18.35 11.45
C SER A 111 9.99 17.83 12.59
N SER A 112 9.46 17.01 13.49
CA SER A 112 10.19 16.48 14.66
C SER A 112 10.93 15.17 14.37
N SER A 113 10.38 14.30 13.53
CA SER A 113 10.98 13.02 13.15
C SER A 113 12.00 13.15 12.02
N GLY A 114 11.84 14.15 11.15
CA GLY A 114 12.59 14.30 9.89
C GLY A 114 12.04 13.45 8.73
N VAL A 115 10.93 12.75 8.93
CA VAL A 115 10.28 11.93 7.88
C VAL A 115 9.43 12.82 6.98
N ASP A 116 9.52 12.63 5.66
CA ASP A 116 8.73 13.40 4.69
C ASP A 116 7.21 13.27 4.97
N PRO A 117 6.45 14.37 5.02
CA PRO A 117 5.04 14.33 5.40
C PRO A 117 4.17 13.60 4.36
N ARG A 118 4.58 13.56 3.08
CA ARG A 118 3.90 12.77 2.03
C ARG A 118 4.07 11.28 2.29
N PHE A 119 5.24 10.86 2.77
CA PHE A 119 5.49 9.47 3.13
C PHE A 119 4.69 9.04 4.36
N ILE A 120 4.64 9.89 5.40
CA ILE A 120 3.76 9.65 6.56
C ILE A 120 2.30 9.46 6.10
N LEU A 121 1.80 10.35 5.25
CA LEU A 121 0.43 10.25 4.72
C LEU A 121 0.21 8.97 3.90
N ALA A 122 1.17 8.57 3.06
CA ALA A 122 1.07 7.34 2.28
C ALA A 122 0.87 6.13 3.19
N ILE A 123 1.60 6.07 4.31
CA ILE A 123 1.49 5.00 5.31
C ILE A 123 0.19 5.09 6.09
N VAL A 124 -0.24 6.28 6.53
CA VAL A 124 -1.57 6.47 7.17
C VAL A 124 -2.69 5.92 6.29
N VAL A 125 -2.66 6.21 4.99
CA VAL A 125 -3.67 5.70 4.04
C VAL A 125 -3.49 4.19 3.80
N GLN A 126 -2.26 3.70 3.72
CA GLN A 126 -1.99 2.26 3.53
C GLN A 126 -2.46 1.41 4.72
N GLU A 127 -2.31 1.91 5.95
CA GLU A 127 -2.62 1.16 7.18
C GLU A 127 -4.10 1.22 7.55
N SER A 128 -4.74 2.38 7.37
CA SER A 128 -6.10 2.60 7.90
C SER A 128 -7.07 3.24 6.93
N ASN A 129 -6.66 3.50 5.69
CA ASN A 129 -7.31 4.45 4.78
C ASN A 129 -7.51 5.84 5.41
N GLY A 130 -6.81 6.18 6.50
CA GLY A 130 -6.95 7.44 7.24
C GLY A 130 -8.06 7.47 8.31
N CYS A 131 -8.63 6.33 8.71
CA CYS A 131 -9.62 6.32 9.79
C CYS A 131 -8.97 6.53 11.16
N VAL A 132 -9.34 7.59 11.88
CA VAL A 132 -8.81 7.84 13.25
C VAL A 132 -9.28 6.81 14.28
N ARG A 133 -10.29 6.01 13.93
CA ARG A 133 -10.88 4.94 14.74
C ARG A 133 -10.56 3.54 14.19
N ALA A 134 -9.48 3.41 13.41
CA ALA A 134 -8.99 2.11 13.00
C ALA A 134 -8.87 1.19 14.24
N PRO A 135 -9.48 -0.01 14.22
CA PRO A 135 -9.44 -0.91 15.37
C PRO A 135 -8.00 -1.21 15.79
N THR A 136 -7.78 -1.24 17.10
CA THR A 136 -6.52 -1.77 17.63
C THR A 136 -6.52 -3.28 17.45
N THR A 137 -5.51 -3.79 16.75
CA THR A 137 -5.31 -5.23 16.59
C THR A 137 -4.43 -5.74 17.73
N ASP A 138 -4.70 -6.95 18.23
CA ASP A 138 -3.95 -7.55 19.33
C ASP A 138 -3.90 -9.08 19.15
N ASN A 139 -2.80 -9.55 18.59
CA ASN A 139 -2.49 -10.98 18.44
C ASN A 139 -1.18 -11.33 19.17
N GLY A 140 -0.94 -10.70 20.32
CA GLY A 140 0.32 -10.81 21.09
C GLY A 140 1.27 -9.61 20.91
N VAL A 141 0.99 -8.75 19.92
CA VAL A 141 1.53 -7.41 19.74
C VAL A 141 0.35 -6.50 19.47
N ILE A 142 0.28 -5.35 20.15
CA ILE A 142 -0.81 -4.38 19.92
C ILE A 142 -0.41 -3.44 18.80
N ASN A 143 -1.29 -3.25 17.81
CA ASN A 143 -1.06 -2.31 16.71
C ASN A 143 -2.27 -1.37 16.60
N PRO A 144 -2.22 -0.18 17.22
CA PRO A 144 -3.36 0.71 17.27
C PRO A 144 -3.32 1.79 16.18
N GLY A 145 -4.51 2.34 15.91
CA GLY A 145 -4.65 3.67 15.34
C GLY A 145 -4.30 3.81 13.86
N LEU A 146 -4.10 5.07 13.45
CA LEU A 146 -3.96 5.50 12.05
C LEU A 146 -2.85 4.77 11.28
N MET A 147 -1.76 4.45 11.96
CA MET A 147 -0.57 3.83 11.35
C MET A 147 -0.33 2.40 11.83
N GLN A 148 -1.28 1.79 12.58
CA GLN A 148 -1.18 0.42 13.10
C GLN A 148 0.21 0.12 13.70
N SER A 149 0.68 1.01 14.57
CA SER A 149 2.09 1.04 14.99
C SER A 149 2.40 -0.02 16.05
N HIS A 150 3.56 -0.68 15.94
CA HIS A 150 3.98 -1.74 16.87
C HIS A 150 4.04 -1.25 18.32
N ASN A 151 3.18 -1.78 19.18
CA ASN A 151 2.99 -1.36 20.58
C ASN A 151 2.75 0.15 20.76
N GLY A 152 2.03 0.76 19.82
CA GLY A 152 1.61 2.15 19.89
C GLY A 152 0.76 2.46 21.14
N GLN A 153 0.79 3.73 21.55
CA GLN A 153 0.04 4.25 22.69
C GLN A 153 -1.21 5.02 22.24
N GLY A 154 -1.17 5.63 21.05
CA GLY A 154 -2.29 6.39 20.49
C GLY A 154 -3.41 5.48 19.99
N SER A 155 -4.66 5.73 20.40
CA SER A 155 -5.82 5.03 19.84
C SER A 155 -7.12 5.77 20.16
N CYS A 156 -8.04 5.80 19.20
CA CYS A 156 -9.44 6.16 19.42
C CYS A 156 -10.39 4.97 19.23
N ASN A 157 -9.86 3.75 19.16
CA ASN A 157 -10.63 2.50 19.10
C ASN A 157 -9.83 1.35 19.73
N LYS A 158 -9.70 1.40 21.06
CA LYS A 158 -8.97 0.39 21.84
C LYS A 158 -9.94 -0.67 22.34
N GLY A 159 -9.75 -1.92 21.90
CA GLY A 159 -10.62 -3.04 22.29
C GLY A 159 -12.10 -2.83 21.95
N GLY A 160 -12.41 -2.13 20.85
CA GLY A 160 -13.78 -1.80 20.45
C GLY A 160 -14.38 -0.58 21.16
N SER A 161 -13.67 0.04 22.11
CA SER A 161 -14.10 1.29 22.75
C SER A 161 -13.81 2.46 21.84
N VAL A 162 -14.82 2.87 21.07
CA VAL A 162 -14.72 3.96 20.08
C VAL A 162 -14.84 5.33 20.76
N GLN A 163 -13.86 6.19 20.54
CA GLN A 163 -13.87 7.58 20.97
C GLN A 163 -14.31 8.52 19.83
N THR A 164 -15.30 9.37 20.11
CA THR A 164 -15.86 10.35 19.16
C THR A 164 -16.20 11.66 19.88
N PRO A 165 -15.68 12.82 19.43
CA PRO A 165 -14.59 12.96 18.47
C PRO A 165 -13.27 12.38 19.02
N CYS A 166 -12.38 11.94 18.14
CA CYS A 166 -11.02 11.55 18.44
C CYS A 166 -10.19 12.81 18.72
N PRO A 167 -9.61 12.96 19.94
CA PRO A 167 -8.87 14.15 20.28
C PRO A 167 -7.62 14.33 19.41
N LYS A 168 -7.28 15.59 19.04
CA LYS A 168 -6.04 15.91 18.33
C LYS A 168 -4.80 15.27 18.96
N ALA A 169 -4.71 15.24 20.29
CA ALA A 169 -3.59 14.62 21.00
C ALA A 169 -3.47 13.11 20.70
N GLN A 170 -4.59 12.38 20.60
CA GLN A 170 -4.59 10.97 20.21
C GLN A 170 -4.24 10.81 18.73
N ILE A 171 -4.77 11.67 17.86
CA ILE A 171 -4.42 11.69 16.42
C ILE A 171 -2.91 11.87 16.23
N LYS A 172 -2.34 12.87 16.91
CA LYS A 172 -0.90 13.11 16.88
C LYS A 172 -0.11 11.93 17.44
N GLN A 173 -0.51 11.37 18.57
CA GLN A 173 0.18 10.20 19.16
C GLN A 173 0.20 9.01 18.20
N MET A 174 -0.92 8.70 17.53
CA MET A 174 -0.98 7.62 16.53
C MET A 174 0.00 7.83 15.37
N ILE A 175 0.20 9.08 14.94
CA ILE A 175 1.14 9.42 13.86
C ILE A 175 2.59 9.42 14.38
N GLU A 176 2.81 9.90 15.60
CA GLU A 176 4.12 9.92 16.25
C GLU A 176 4.64 8.51 16.50
N ASP A 177 3.80 7.61 17.02
CA ASP A 177 4.13 6.19 17.23
C ASP A 177 4.59 5.51 15.92
N GLY A 178 3.92 5.82 14.80
CA GLY A 178 4.26 5.23 13.50
C GLY A 178 5.46 5.87 12.81
N ALA A 179 5.64 7.19 12.92
CA ALA A 179 6.71 7.89 12.23
C ALA A 179 8.03 7.89 13.03
N ALA A 180 7.95 8.11 14.34
CA ALA A 180 9.11 8.18 15.24
C ALA A 180 9.41 6.84 15.93
N GLY A 181 8.48 5.89 15.93
CA GLY A 181 8.60 4.59 16.57
C GLY A 181 8.15 4.61 18.03
N THR A 182 8.13 3.42 18.63
CA THR A 182 7.77 3.21 20.03
C THR A 182 8.98 2.67 20.80
N ALA A 183 8.79 2.35 22.08
CA ALA A 183 9.84 1.68 22.86
C ALA A 183 10.13 0.26 22.36
N ASP A 184 9.15 -0.39 21.70
CA ASP A 184 9.21 -1.81 21.34
C ASP A 184 9.30 -2.04 19.83
N GLY A 185 9.14 -0.99 19.01
CA GLY A 185 9.09 -1.12 17.57
C GLY A 185 9.56 0.11 16.82
N ASP A 186 10.14 -0.16 15.65
CA ASP A 186 10.63 0.86 14.74
C ASP A 186 9.50 1.64 14.08
N GLY A 187 9.67 2.96 13.98
CA GLY A 187 8.85 3.82 13.14
C GLY A 187 9.53 4.08 11.80
N LEU A 188 8.86 4.86 10.95
CA LEU A 188 9.36 5.20 9.61
C LEU A 188 10.78 5.80 9.63
N LYS A 189 11.12 6.58 10.65
CA LYS A 189 12.47 7.14 10.83
C LYS A 189 13.55 6.04 10.91
N GLN A 190 13.30 5.01 11.71
CA GLN A 190 14.21 3.88 11.88
C GLN A 190 14.22 3.01 10.63
N CYS A 191 13.05 2.75 10.02
CA CYS A 191 12.95 2.01 8.77
C CYS A 191 13.74 2.69 7.64
N LEU A 192 13.71 4.03 7.54
CA LEU A 192 14.51 4.80 6.58
C LEU A 192 16.01 4.67 6.86
N ALA A 193 16.42 4.72 8.13
CA ALA A 193 17.82 4.51 8.49
C ALA A 193 18.30 3.08 8.14
N GLN A 194 17.43 2.07 8.31
CA GLN A 194 17.73 0.67 7.98
C GLN A 194 17.76 0.41 6.47
N ALA A 195 16.84 1.00 5.70
CA ALA A 195 16.83 0.90 4.25
C ALA A 195 18.14 1.40 3.63
N GLY A 196 18.71 2.44 4.23
CA GLY A 196 19.95 3.06 3.78
C GLY A 196 19.76 3.88 2.51
N GLY A 197 20.46 5.01 2.43
CA GLY A 197 20.36 5.94 1.31
C GLY A 197 19.37 7.09 1.56
N THR A 198 19.30 7.99 0.59
CA THR A 198 18.51 9.24 0.68
C THR A 198 17.64 9.46 -0.56
N ASP A 199 17.64 8.50 -1.49
CA ASP A 199 16.81 8.53 -2.69
C ASP A 199 15.43 7.90 -2.45
N SER A 200 14.56 7.90 -3.45
CA SER A 200 13.21 7.33 -3.33
C SER A 200 13.21 5.82 -3.07
N ALA A 201 14.24 5.09 -3.51
CA ALA A 201 14.32 3.65 -3.26
C ALA A 201 14.42 3.36 -1.75
N ALA A 202 15.13 4.21 -1.00
CA ALA A 202 15.19 4.11 0.46
C ALA A 202 13.79 4.23 1.11
N TYR A 203 12.89 5.07 0.59
CA TYR A 203 11.52 5.19 1.10
C TYR A 203 10.67 3.95 0.79
N TYR A 204 10.79 3.38 -0.41
CA TYR A 204 10.04 2.16 -0.76
C TYR A 204 10.54 0.93 0.00
N ALA A 205 11.85 0.85 0.24
CA ALA A 205 12.44 -0.16 1.12
C ALA A 205 12.03 0.07 2.58
N ALA A 206 12.00 1.31 3.06
CA ALA A 206 11.50 1.64 4.40
C ALA A 206 10.03 1.26 4.59
N ALA A 207 9.19 1.43 3.56
CA ALA A 207 7.81 0.94 3.56
C ALA A 207 7.76 -0.58 3.71
N ARG A 208 8.64 -1.31 3.00
CA ARG A 208 8.74 -2.77 3.12
C ARG A 208 9.16 -3.19 4.53
N ILE A 209 10.13 -2.50 5.12
CA ILE A 209 10.61 -2.75 6.48
C ILE A 209 9.52 -2.43 7.50
N TYR A 210 8.77 -1.35 7.34
CA TYR A 210 7.63 -1.03 8.21
C TYR A 210 6.58 -2.15 8.21
N ASN A 211 6.25 -2.67 7.03
CA ASN A 211 5.25 -3.75 6.88
C ASN A 211 5.72 -5.12 7.38
N SER A 212 6.98 -5.49 7.12
CA SER A 212 7.45 -6.88 7.27
C SER A 212 8.66 -7.05 8.20
N GLY A 213 9.16 -5.95 8.76
CA GLY A 213 10.37 -5.89 9.58
C GLY A 213 11.69 -6.02 8.81
N SER A 214 11.66 -6.31 7.51
CA SER A 214 12.88 -6.51 6.71
C SER A 214 12.64 -6.37 5.21
N VAL A 215 13.72 -6.30 4.44
CA VAL A 215 13.68 -6.53 2.99
C VAL A 215 14.20 -7.95 2.72
N ASP A 216 13.57 -8.66 1.79
CA ASP A 216 14.05 -9.97 1.34
C ASP A 216 15.52 -9.92 0.90
N GLY A 217 16.28 -11.00 1.09
CA GLY A 217 17.71 -11.04 0.78
C GLY A 217 18.05 -10.77 -0.68
N SER A 218 17.10 -10.93 -1.61
CA SER A 218 17.27 -10.56 -3.03
C SER A 218 17.18 -9.05 -3.28
N GLY A 219 16.70 -8.27 -2.32
CA GLY A 219 16.38 -6.84 -2.47
C GLY A 219 15.05 -6.56 -3.16
N ASN A 220 14.27 -7.59 -3.54
CA ASN A 220 12.96 -7.42 -4.16
C ASN A 220 11.90 -7.06 -3.12
N LEU A 221 11.26 -5.89 -3.28
CA LEU A 221 10.28 -5.36 -2.34
C LEU A 221 8.93 -6.08 -2.39
N GLY A 222 8.67 -6.89 -3.42
CA GLY A 222 7.50 -7.76 -3.53
C GLY A 222 7.71 -9.17 -2.97
N LYS A 223 8.87 -9.47 -2.36
CA LYS A 223 9.19 -10.78 -1.76
C LYS A 223 9.34 -10.70 -0.25
N GLY A 224 9.24 -11.86 0.40
CA GLY A 224 9.38 -12.02 1.85
C GLY A 224 8.05 -12.35 2.51
N ILE A 225 7.91 -11.98 3.78
CA ILE A 225 6.69 -12.19 4.58
C ILE A 225 5.77 -10.95 4.51
N ALA A 226 4.55 -11.08 5.02
CA ALA A 226 3.52 -10.02 5.03
C ALA A 226 3.02 -9.61 3.62
N THR A 227 2.27 -8.51 3.53
CA THR A 227 1.59 -8.05 2.30
C THR A 227 2.60 -7.71 1.21
N HIS A 228 2.55 -8.44 0.09
CA HIS A 228 3.59 -8.36 -0.94
C HIS A 228 3.49 -7.07 -1.78
N CYS A 229 2.29 -6.57 -2.03
CA CYS A 229 2.05 -5.36 -2.81
C CYS A 229 2.35 -4.04 -2.08
N TYR A 230 2.69 -4.10 -0.79
CA TYR A 230 2.76 -2.94 0.10
C TYR A 230 3.61 -1.78 -0.46
N SER A 231 4.86 -2.04 -0.85
CA SER A 231 5.74 -0.99 -1.38
C SER A 231 5.27 -0.46 -2.74
N SER A 232 4.69 -1.30 -3.59
CA SER A 232 4.10 -0.88 -4.88
C SER A 232 2.92 0.07 -4.64
N ASP A 233 2.04 -0.28 -3.71
CA ASP A 233 0.89 0.54 -3.34
C ASP A 233 1.31 1.89 -2.73
N VAL A 234 2.32 1.90 -1.86
CA VAL A 234 2.88 3.12 -1.27
C VAL A 234 3.50 4.02 -2.34
N ALA A 235 4.29 3.47 -3.26
CA ALA A 235 4.87 4.23 -4.36
C ALA A 235 3.81 4.85 -5.28
N ASN A 236 2.73 4.11 -5.59
CA ASN A 236 1.62 4.65 -6.36
C ASN A 236 0.90 5.79 -5.63
N ARG A 237 0.68 5.68 -4.31
CA ARG A 237 0.09 6.77 -3.51
C ARG A 237 0.93 8.03 -3.55
N LEU A 238 2.24 7.88 -3.41
CA LEU A 238 3.20 8.99 -3.48
C LEU A 238 3.23 9.65 -4.86
N SER A 239 2.92 8.90 -5.92
CA SER A 239 2.98 9.37 -7.31
C SER A 239 1.64 9.75 -7.95
N GLY A 240 0.54 9.77 -7.20
CA GLY A 240 -0.73 10.32 -7.70
C GLY A 240 -1.95 9.41 -7.64
N TRP A 241 -1.81 8.16 -7.20
CA TRP A 241 -2.93 7.24 -7.00
C TRP A 241 -3.61 7.54 -5.66
N SER A 242 -4.85 8.02 -5.69
CA SER A 242 -5.61 8.35 -4.49
C SER A 242 -6.97 7.67 -4.40
N SER A 243 -7.36 6.89 -5.41
CA SER A 243 -8.69 6.26 -5.47
C SER A 243 -8.69 5.04 -6.40
N GLY A 244 -9.65 4.15 -6.19
CA GLY A 244 -9.77 2.90 -6.94
C GLY A 244 -8.96 1.77 -6.29
N PRO A 245 -9.17 0.52 -6.72
CA PRO A 245 -8.42 -0.62 -6.21
C PRO A 245 -6.97 -0.59 -6.69
N SER A 246 -6.08 -1.23 -5.93
CA SER A 246 -4.76 -1.62 -6.44
C SER A 246 -4.94 -2.70 -7.50
N THR A 247 -4.13 -2.68 -8.56
CA THR A 247 -4.06 -3.77 -9.54
C THR A 247 -2.89 -4.71 -9.27
N CYS A 248 -2.20 -4.54 -8.13
CA CYS A 248 -1.12 -5.42 -7.74
C CYS A 248 -1.67 -6.74 -7.15
N GLU A 249 -1.12 -7.84 -7.64
CA GLU A 249 -1.47 -9.18 -7.20
C GLU A 249 -0.38 -9.73 -6.28
N ASP A 250 -0.70 -9.91 -4.99
CA ASP A 250 0.23 -10.30 -3.93
C ASP A 250 1.04 -11.56 -4.28
N ASN A 251 0.39 -12.55 -4.89
CA ASN A 251 1.02 -13.83 -5.22
C ASN A 251 2.03 -13.75 -6.37
N SER A 252 2.03 -12.66 -7.14
CA SER A 252 2.82 -12.56 -8.38
C SER A 252 3.88 -11.45 -8.34
N ILE A 253 3.66 -10.40 -7.56
CA ILE A 253 4.55 -9.22 -7.52
C ILE A 253 6.00 -9.58 -7.16
N GLY A 254 6.20 -10.58 -6.30
CA GLY A 254 7.52 -11.07 -5.94
C GLY A 254 8.30 -11.74 -7.08
N SER A 255 7.64 -12.13 -8.17
CA SER A 255 8.30 -12.66 -9.37
C SER A 255 8.80 -11.57 -10.32
N LEU A 256 8.33 -10.34 -10.14
CA LEU A 256 8.67 -9.21 -11.00
C LEU A 256 9.96 -8.54 -10.51
N ASP A 257 10.88 -8.30 -11.43
CA ASP A 257 12.13 -7.57 -11.19
C ASP A 257 12.06 -6.09 -11.63
N LYS A 258 10.99 -5.71 -12.33
CA LYS A 258 10.75 -4.35 -12.84
C LYS A 258 9.28 -3.96 -12.78
N ALA A 259 9.05 -2.66 -12.90
CA ALA A 259 7.76 -2.04 -13.10
C ALA A 259 7.11 -2.50 -14.40
N VAL A 260 5.81 -2.68 -14.33
CA VAL A 260 4.95 -3.03 -15.43
C VAL A 260 3.88 -1.95 -15.49
N THR A 261 4.06 -1.03 -16.41
CA THR A 261 3.02 -0.07 -16.75
C THR A 261 1.85 -0.86 -17.33
N SER A 262 0.62 -0.54 -16.91
CA SER A 262 -0.62 -1.15 -17.42
C SER A 262 -0.88 -0.91 -18.92
N LEU A 263 0.14 -0.57 -19.71
CA LEU A 263 0.06 -0.16 -21.11
C LEU A 263 0.81 -1.07 -22.11
N PHE A 264 1.77 -1.91 -21.72
CA PHE A 264 2.44 -2.82 -22.67
C PHE A 264 3.07 -4.05 -21.99
N ARG A 265 2.64 -5.25 -22.36
CA ARG A 265 3.54 -6.40 -22.47
C ARG A 265 3.36 -7.05 -23.84
N PHE A 266 4.26 -6.73 -24.77
CA PHE A 266 4.51 -7.55 -25.97
C PHE A 266 6.02 -7.56 -26.30
N ALA A 267 6.47 -8.77 -26.68
CA ALA A 267 7.63 -9.14 -27.51
C ALA A 267 9.05 -9.24 -26.90
N GLY A 268 9.56 -10.49 -26.81
CA GLY A 268 10.83 -10.85 -27.47
C GLY A 268 11.88 -11.63 -26.67
N GLY A 269 12.23 -12.85 -27.14
CA GLY A 269 13.43 -13.61 -26.74
C GLY A 269 13.42 -15.05 -27.28
N ILE A 270 13.55 -15.26 -28.59
CA ILE A 270 14.77 -15.66 -29.33
C ILE A 270 15.32 -17.05 -28.94
N LEU A 271 15.01 -18.08 -29.75
CA LEU A 271 15.93 -18.71 -30.71
C LEU A 271 15.13 -19.72 -31.55
N GLY A 272 14.94 -19.41 -32.84
CA GLY A 272 14.46 -20.37 -33.82
C GLY A 272 15.55 -21.39 -34.13
N GLY A 273 15.30 -22.65 -33.77
CA GLY A 273 15.92 -23.84 -34.34
C GLY A 273 14.83 -24.68 -34.99
N GLY A 274 15.07 -25.06 -36.25
CA GLY A 274 14.07 -25.52 -37.22
C GLY A 274 13.14 -26.66 -36.80
N SER A 275 11.98 -26.65 -37.45
CA SER A 275 11.19 -27.84 -37.72
C SER A 275 12.03 -28.85 -38.49
N ASP A 276 12.17 -30.06 -37.95
CA ASP A 276 12.20 -31.25 -38.78
C ASP A 276 11.25 -32.29 -38.20
N SER A 277 10.46 -32.84 -39.10
CA SER A 277 9.44 -33.85 -38.86
C SER A 277 10.13 -35.21 -38.72
N GLY A 278 9.81 -35.97 -37.68
CA GLY A 278 10.32 -37.33 -37.48
C GLY A 278 9.31 -38.18 -36.74
N SER A 279 8.56 -38.95 -37.51
CA SER A 279 7.51 -39.88 -37.09
C SER A 279 8.07 -41.17 -36.46
N GLU A 280 7.24 -41.78 -35.61
CA GLU A 280 7.08 -43.23 -35.36
C GLU A 280 8.14 -44.07 -34.62
N SER A 281 7.73 -44.47 -33.41
CA SER A 281 7.46 -45.87 -32.99
C SER A 281 8.52 -46.71 -32.27
N SER A 282 7.99 -47.58 -31.40
CA SER A 282 8.56 -48.76 -30.72
C SER A 282 9.45 -48.46 -29.50
N SER A 283 9.49 -49.23 -28.41
CA SER A 283 8.63 -50.15 -27.65
C SER A 283 9.56 -50.74 -26.56
N ASP A 284 8.98 -51.30 -25.48
CA ASP A 284 9.63 -52.25 -24.54
C ASP A 284 10.61 -51.65 -23.50
N ASP A 285 10.71 -52.10 -22.24
CA ASP A 285 9.90 -52.98 -21.39
C ASP A 285 10.45 -52.84 -19.94
N ALA A 286 9.54 -52.95 -18.99
CA ALA A 286 9.60 -53.50 -17.63
C ALA A 286 10.64 -53.13 -16.53
N THR A 287 10.03 -52.96 -15.35
CA THR A 287 10.29 -53.61 -14.04
C THR A 287 11.22 -53.01 -12.97
N GLU A 288 10.58 -52.77 -11.81
CA GLU A 288 11.00 -53.10 -10.43
C GLU A 288 12.22 -52.34 -9.83
N SER A 289 12.28 -51.93 -8.56
CA SER A 289 11.58 -52.36 -7.34
C SER A 289 11.61 -51.24 -6.29
N GLN A 290 10.57 -51.18 -5.47
CA GLN A 290 10.62 -50.61 -4.12
C GLN A 290 11.45 -51.53 -3.20
N PRO A 291 11.94 -51.07 -2.03
CA PRO A 291 11.17 -51.41 -0.84
C PRO A 291 11.12 -50.33 0.25
N SER A 292 10.03 -50.45 1.00
CA SER A 292 9.76 -49.90 2.33
C SER A 292 10.66 -50.52 3.40
N SER A 293 10.99 -49.77 4.46
CA SER A 293 10.97 -50.35 5.80
C SER A 293 10.72 -49.29 6.88
N THR A 294 9.76 -49.65 7.72
CA THR A 294 9.28 -49.09 8.97
C THR A 294 10.23 -49.49 10.10
N GLU A 295 10.47 -48.65 11.12
CA GLU A 295 10.35 -49.09 12.53
C GLU A 295 10.44 -47.92 13.52
N ALA A 296 10.03 -48.23 14.74
CA ALA A 296 9.37 -47.37 15.71
C ALA A 296 10.26 -46.88 16.86
N THR A 297 9.63 -46.00 17.64
CA THR A 297 9.93 -45.45 18.98
C THR A 297 10.60 -46.42 19.97
N PRO A 298 11.31 -45.93 21.00
CA PRO A 298 10.59 -45.71 22.27
C PRO A 298 11.01 -44.44 23.06
N GLU A 299 10.04 -43.91 23.82
CA GLU A 299 10.23 -43.06 25.01
C GLU A 299 11.06 -43.77 26.10
N PRO A 300 11.60 -43.02 27.07
CA PRO A 300 11.03 -43.12 28.42
C PRO A 300 10.95 -41.80 29.22
N THR A 301 9.78 -41.64 29.86
CA THR A 301 9.55 -41.46 31.31
C THR A 301 9.96 -40.15 32.03
N SER A 302 8.89 -39.44 32.40
CA SER A 302 8.60 -38.65 33.63
C SER A 302 9.58 -38.72 34.82
N THR A 303 9.86 -37.55 35.42
CA THR A 303 9.95 -37.41 36.90
C THR A 303 9.46 -36.02 37.32
N GLU A 304 8.54 -36.05 38.26
CA GLU A 304 7.87 -34.95 38.98
C GLU A 304 8.65 -34.59 40.28
N ALA A 305 8.70 -33.29 40.65
CA ALA A 305 8.42 -32.77 42.00
C ALA A 305 8.91 -31.31 42.20
N ALA A 306 8.04 -30.50 42.80
CA ALA A 306 8.16 -29.08 43.19
C ALA A 306 8.92 -28.90 44.54
N PRO A 307 8.72 -27.81 45.32
CA PRO A 307 8.80 -26.36 45.10
C PRO A 307 9.90 -25.72 46.01
N SER A 308 10.28 -24.45 45.81
CA SER A 308 10.99 -23.71 46.88
C SER A 308 10.84 -22.18 46.78
N THR A 309 10.03 -21.67 47.69
CA THR A 309 10.07 -20.41 48.47
C THR A 309 10.84 -19.17 48.01
N GLU A 310 10.08 -18.07 48.00
CA GLU A 310 10.42 -16.65 48.23
C GLU A 310 11.43 -16.40 49.38
N PRO A 311 12.09 -15.22 49.43
CA PRO A 311 11.42 -14.08 50.07
C PRO A 311 11.62 -12.71 49.39
N THR A 312 10.61 -11.86 49.56
CA THR A 312 10.66 -10.40 49.51
C THR A 312 11.79 -9.83 50.40
N PRO A 313 12.23 -8.58 50.17
CA PRO A 313 11.74 -7.55 51.08
C PRO A 313 11.31 -6.24 50.40
N THR A 314 10.19 -5.76 50.92
CA THR A 314 9.64 -4.41 50.98
C THR A 314 10.68 -3.38 51.43
N GLU A 315 10.66 -2.17 50.86
CA GLU A 315 10.19 -0.95 51.55
C GLU A 315 10.89 0.37 51.12
N ALA A 316 10.04 1.38 50.94
CA ALA A 316 10.19 2.83 51.12
C ALA A 316 10.96 3.71 50.12
N ALA A 317 10.15 4.60 49.55
CA ALA A 317 10.46 5.93 49.04
C ALA A 317 11.23 6.81 50.05
N PRO A 318 11.68 7.99 49.58
CA PRO A 318 11.15 9.19 50.23
C PRO A 318 10.46 10.15 49.25
N SER A 319 9.32 10.62 49.74
CA SER A 319 8.59 11.80 49.32
C SER A 319 9.47 13.05 49.45
N SER A 320 9.37 13.96 48.48
CA SER A 320 9.77 15.36 48.65
C SER A 320 8.72 16.24 48.02
N THR A 321 7.83 16.71 48.88
CA THR A 321 6.86 17.77 48.64
C THR A 321 7.60 19.10 48.56
N ILE A 322 7.42 19.85 47.47
CA ILE A 322 7.61 21.31 47.47
C ILE A 322 6.33 21.98 47.00
N THR A 323 5.73 22.71 47.94
CA THR A 323 4.65 23.67 47.72
C THR A 323 5.29 25.05 47.62
N SER A 324 5.02 25.80 46.56
CA SER A 324 4.93 27.27 46.62
C SER A 324 4.14 27.79 45.42
N THR A 325 2.89 28.20 45.61
CA THR A 325 2.43 29.59 45.80
C THR A 325 2.50 30.42 44.52
N ALA A 326 1.30 30.75 44.02
CA ALA A 326 1.07 31.71 42.95
C ALA A 326 1.41 33.14 43.40
N THR A 327 1.98 33.94 42.50
CA THR A 327 1.95 35.41 42.59
C THR A 327 1.91 35.97 41.17
N GLU A 328 0.86 36.74 40.89
CA GLU A 328 0.71 37.58 39.71
C GLU A 328 1.85 38.60 39.64
N ALA A 329 2.42 38.79 38.44
CA ALA A 329 3.06 40.04 38.07
C ALA A 329 2.84 40.31 36.59
N ALA A 330 2.40 41.53 36.32
CA ALA A 330 1.90 42.01 35.05
C ALA A 330 3.00 42.43 34.07
N THR A 331 2.62 42.46 32.79
CA THR A 331 3.05 43.40 31.74
C THR A 331 4.53 43.37 31.30
N SER A 332 4.76 43.06 30.02
CA SER A 332 5.19 44.05 29.01
C SER A 332 5.42 43.40 27.65
N THR A 333 4.54 43.74 26.71
CA THR A 333 4.65 43.47 25.27
C THR A 333 5.80 44.27 24.69
N SER A 334 6.77 43.62 24.04
CA SER A 334 7.77 44.27 23.20
C SER A 334 7.51 43.92 21.74
N THR A 335 6.89 44.86 21.04
CA THR A 335 6.68 44.83 19.59
C THR A 335 7.90 45.48 18.93
N SER A 336 8.70 44.71 18.21
CA SER A 336 9.78 45.26 17.39
C SER A 336 9.24 45.73 16.04
N THR A 337 9.03 47.04 15.94
CA THR A 337 8.73 47.75 14.69
C THR A 337 10.03 47.92 13.91
N SER A 338 10.16 47.26 12.76
CA SER A 338 11.25 47.48 11.81
C SER A 338 10.81 48.47 10.74
N THR A 339 11.33 49.68 10.81
CA THR A 339 11.21 50.74 9.80
C THR A 339 12.11 50.44 8.61
N TYR A 340 11.52 50.28 7.43
CA TYR A 340 12.24 50.24 6.17
C TYR A 340 12.03 51.56 5.41
N THR A 341 13.13 52.27 5.19
CA THR A 341 13.24 53.43 4.30
C THR A 341 13.30 52.97 2.83
N LEU A 342 12.46 53.56 1.98
CA LEU A 342 12.59 53.47 0.51
C LEU A 342 13.89 54.15 0.06
N VAL A 343 14.65 53.48 -0.79
CA VAL A 343 15.66 54.10 -1.66
C VAL A 343 15.42 53.65 -3.08
N GLU A 344 15.37 54.64 -3.96
CA GLU A 344 14.98 54.59 -5.37
C GLU A 344 16.13 54.08 -6.28
N ALA A 345 15.75 53.71 -7.49
CA ALA A 345 16.40 52.81 -8.44
C ALA A 345 17.72 53.28 -9.08
N SER A 346 18.50 52.29 -9.54
CA SER A 346 19.45 52.46 -10.66
C SER A 346 19.48 51.19 -11.51
N SER A 347 19.36 51.39 -12.82
CA SER A 347 19.10 50.43 -13.91
C SER A 347 20.33 49.62 -14.36
N THR A 348 20.12 48.35 -14.74
CA THR A 348 21.05 47.57 -15.59
C THR A 348 20.26 46.59 -16.50
N PRO A 349 20.82 46.19 -17.66
CA PRO A 349 20.03 45.84 -18.83
C PRO A 349 19.63 44.36 -18.95
N THR A 350 18.50 44.18 -19.62
CA THR A 350 17.86 42.96 -20.11
C THR A 350 18.77 42.06 -20.97
N PRO A 351 18.81 40.73 -20.75
CA PRO A 351 19.23 39.77 -21.77
C PRO A 351 18.03 39.21 -22.57
N GLU A 352 18.32 39.00 -23.85
CA GLU A 352 17.48 38.53 -24.96
C GLU A 352 17.01 37.06 -24.83
N PRO A 353 15.86 36.65 -25.40
CA PRO A 353 15.34 35.28 -25.24
C PRO A 353 15.98 34.30 -26.23
N ALA A 354 16.41 33.13 -25.75
CA ALA A 354 16.88 32.02 -26.57
C ALA A 354 15.73 31.05 -26.91
N THR A 355 15.58 30.76 -28.20
CA THR A 355 14.57 29.85 -28.78
C THR A 355 15.07 28.39 -28.71
N THR A 356 14.27 27.49 -28.13
CA THR A 356 14.54 26.04 -28.07
C THR A 356 13.53 25.28 -28.95
N THR A 357 14.03 24.32 -29.73
CA THR A 357 13.27 23.51 -30.71
C THR A 357 12.98 22.11 -30.15
N GLU A 358 11.75 21.62 -30.33
CA GLU A 358 11.22 20.32 -29.89
C GLU A 358 11.37 19.23 -30.97
N PRO A 359 11.67 17.95 -30.62
CA PRO A 359 11.70 16.85 -31.60
C PRO A 359 10.38 16.05 -31.67
N ALA A 360 10.07 15.56 -32.88
CA ALA A 360 8.80 14.94 -33.29
C ALA A 360 8.64 13.45 -32.90
N ALA A 361 7.39 13.06 -32.63
CA ALA A 361 6.95 11.69 -32.33
C ALA A 361 6.65 10.86 -33.59
N THR A 362 6.96 9.56 -33.56
CA THR A 362 6.60 8.58 -34.61
C THR A 362 5.76 7.44 -34.01
N SER A 363 4.63 7.10 -34.64
CA SER A 363 3.64 6.11 -34.20
C SER A 363 3.60 4.90 -35.16
N ALA A 364 3.41 3.68 -34.63
CA ALA A 364 3.14 2.46 -35.41
C ALA A 364 2.07 1.59 -34.73
N ALA A 365 1.19 0.97 -35.53
CA ALA A 365 0.01 0.17 -35.12
C ALA A 365 0.27 -1.37 -35.10
N PRO A 366 -0.52 -2.21 -34.38
CA PRO A 366 -0.33 -3.67 -34.38
C PRO A 366 -1.38 -4.46 -35.20
N SER A 367 -1.00 -5.66 -35.66
CA SER A 367 -1.80 -6.60 -36.47
C SER A 367 -2.18 -7.90 -35.72
N SER A 368 -3.29 -8.49 -36.16
CA SER A 368 -4.11 -9.56 -35.58
C SER A 368 -3.51 -10.97 -35.46
N GLY A 369 -3.75 -11.63 -34.31
CA GLY A 369 -3.65 -13.09 -34.10
C GLY A 369 -4.76 -13.56 -33.14
N SER A 370 -5.37 -14.73 -33.38
CA SER A 370 -6.53 -15.23 -32.62
C SER A 370 -6.15 -15.64 -31.19
N ALA A 371 -6.99 -15.26 -30.22
CA ALA A 371 -6.81 -15.46 -28.79
C ALA A 371 -6.59 -16.93 -28.34
N PRO A 372 -5.72 -17.22 -27.36
CA PRO A 372 -5.51 -18.58 -26.81
C PRO A 372 -6.71 -19.13 -26.02
N ILE A 373 -6.88 -20.45 -25.95
CA ILE A 373 -7.98 -21.12 -25.18
C ILE A 373 -7.56 -21.32 -23.72
N TYR A 374 -8.49 -21.12 -22.78
CA TYR A 374 -8.27 -21.35 -21.36
C TYR A 374 -7.89 -22.82 -21.09
N PRO A 375 -6.78 -23.11 -20.37
CA PRO A 375 -6.21 -24.46 -20.28
C PRO A 375 -7.14 -25.54 -19.73
N ASN A 376 -8.15 -25.15 -18.95
CA ASN A 376 -9.09 -26.06 -18.33
C ASN A 376 -10.52 -25.91 -18.92
N ALA A 377 -10.64 -25.31 -20.11
CA ALA A 377 -11.87 -25.31 -20.89
C ALA A 377 -12.26 -26.73 -21.28
N ASN A 378 -13.56 -27.01 -21.34
CA ASN A 378 -14.10 -28.33 -21.69
C ASN A 378 -13.55 -28.78 -23.04
N SER A 379 -12.96 -29.97 -23.10
CA SER A 379 -12.30 -30.49 -24.31
C SER A 379 -13.25 -30.73 -25.49
N SER A 380 -14.57 -30.83 -25.23
CA SER A 380 -15.60 -31.00 -26.25
C SER A 380 -16.19 -29.68 -26.76
N CYS A 381 -15.70 -28.53 -26.26
CA CYS A 381 -16.28 -27.21 -26.53
C CYS A 381 -16.50 -26.91 -28.01
N LYS A 382 -17.68 -26.36 -28.32
CA LYS A 382 -18.13 -25.96 -29.66
C LYS A 382 -18.10 -24.46 -29.87
N GLU A 383 -18.28 -23.66 -28.82
CA GLU A 383 -18.28 -22.20 -28.90
C GLU A 383 -17.49 -21.59 -27.74
N TYR A 384 -16.72 -20.55 -28.05
CA TYR A 384 -15.86 -19.86 -27.10
C TYR A 384 -16.21 -18.38 -27.02
N TYR A 385 -16.04 -17.81 -25.83
CA TYR A 385 -16.04 -16.38 -25.60
C TYR A 385 -14.62 -15.92 -25.28
N THR A 386 -14.11 -14.93 -26.01
CA THR A 386 -12.83 -14.30 -25.67
C THR A 386 -13.09 -13.23 -24.65
N VAL A 387 -12.46 -13.36 -23.48
CA VAL A 387 -12.57 -12.38 -22.40
C VAL A 387 -11.93 -11.08 -22.86
N GLU A 388 -12.71 -10.00 -22.84
CA GLU A 388 -12.31 -8.63 -23.12
C GLU A 388 -12.07 -7.84 -21.82
N ASP A 389 -11.52 -6.63 -21.98
CA ASP A 389 -11.17 -5.80 -20.85
C ASP A 389 -12.44 -5.33 -20.10
N GLY A 390 -12.42 -5.45 -18.78
CA GLY A 390 -13.58 -5.18 -17.93
C GLY A 390 -14.64 -6.30 -17.92
N ASP A 391 -14.34 -7.49 -18.44
CA ASP A 391 -15.21 -8.66 -18.29
C ASP A 391 -15.06 -9.34 -16.93
N TYR A 392 -16.19 -9.84 -16.45
CA TYR A 392 -16.33 -10.70 -15.28
C TYR A 392 -17.53 -11.62 -15.54
N CYS A 393 -17.63 -12.76 -14.85
CA CYS A 393 -18.61 -13.77 -15.25
C CYS A 393 -20.07 -13.31 -15.31
N LEU A 394 -20.49 -12.41 -14.41
CA LEU A 394 -21.85 -11.84 -14.43
C LEU A 394 -22.09 -10.88 -15.61
N LYS A 395 -21.04 -10.40 -16.27
CA LYS A 395 -21.12 -9.63 -17.52
C LYS A 395 -21.10 -10.54 -18.76
N ILE A 396 -20.41 -11.68 -18.70
CA ILE A 396 -20.40 -12.71 -19.77
C ILE A 396 -21.77 -13.37 -19.92
N GLU A 397 -22.50 -13.55 -18.81
CA GLU A 397 -23.82 -14.19 -18.79
C GLU A 397 -24.86 -13.54 -19.73
N PRO A 398 -25.14 -12.22 -19.66
CA PRO A 398 -26.08 -11.58 -20.59
C PRO A 398 -25.58 -11.54 -22.03
N GLU A 399 -24.27 -11.60 -22.27
CA GLU A 399 -23.68 -11.52 -23.62
C GLU A 399 -23.66 -12.88 -24.34
N THR A 400 -23.58 -13.98 -23.60
CA THR A 400 -23.43 -15.34 -24.14
C THR A 400 -24.62 -16.25 -23.85
N GLY A 401 -25.48 -15.88 -22.90
CA GLY A 401 -26.61 -16.68 -22.43
C GLY A 401 -26.25 -17.83 -21.50
N VAL A 402 -25.00 -17.90 -21.03
CA VAL A 402 -24.47 -18.94 -20.14
C VAL A 402 -24.41 -18.42 -18.71
N THR A 403 -25.08 -19.09 -17.77
CA THR A 403 -25.03 -18.70 -16.35
C THR A 403 -23.62 -18.87 -15.78
N VAL A 404 -23.26 -18.10 -14.74
CA VAL A 404 -21.94 -18.22 -14.09
C VAL A 404 -21.62 -19.67 -13.67
N ASP A 405 -22.61 -20.41 -13.18
CA ASP A 405 -22.42 -21.81 -12.78
C ASP A 405 -22.15 -22.72 -13.98
N GLN A 406 -22.86 -22.54 -15.10
CA GLN A 406 -22.60 -23.27 -16.34
C GLN A 406 -21.25 -22.90 -16.96
N LEU A 407 -20.85 -21.63 -16.87
CA LEU A 407 -19.55 -21.17 -17.36
C LEU A 407 -18.40 -21.83 -16.57
N ARG A 408 -18.59 -22.04 -15.27
CA ARG A 408 -17.63 -22.75 -14.41
C ARG A 408 -17.61 -24.26 -14.65
N GLU A 409 -18.76 -24.86 -14.98
CA GLU A 409 -18.84 -26.27 -15.35
C GLU A 409 -18.15 -26.54 -16.69
N LEU A 410 -18.31 -25.64 -17.66
CA LEU A 410 -17.66 -25.70 -18.96
C LEU A 410 -16.17 -25.33 -18.93
N ASN A 411 -15.68 -24.71 -17.85
CA ASN A 411 -14.29 -24.31 -17.69
C ASN A 411 -13.79 -24.67 -16.30
N SER A 412 -13.48 -25.95 -16.13
CA SER A 412 -13.01 -26.50 -14.86
C SER A 412 -11.87 -25.65 -14.27
N GLY A 413 -11.92 -25.35 -12.98
CA GLY A 413 -10.94 -24.44 -12.36
C GLY A 413 -11.24 -22.94 -12.47
N LEU A 414 -12.29 -22.51 -13.18
CA LEU A 414 -12.84 -21.16 -12.99
C LEU A 414 -13.50 -21.06 -11.60
N LYS A 415 -13.06 -20.07 -10.81
CA LYS A 415 -13.49 -19.88 -9.42
C LYS A 415 -14.91 -19.33 -9.34
N ALA A 416 -15.56 -19.54 -8.20
CA ALA A 416 -16.93 -19.08 -7.96
C ALA A 416 -17.08 -17.55 -8.02
N ASP A 417 -16.03 -16.82 -7.64
CA ASP A 417 -15.95 -15.36 -7.71
C ASP A 417 -15.41 -14.84 -9.05
N CYS A 418 -15.07 -15.74 -9.98
CA CYS A 418 -14.51 -15.43 -11.30
C CYS A 418 -13.28 -14.51 -11.31
N THR A 419 -12.54 -14.51 -10.20
CA THR A 419 -11.30 -13.74 -10.03
C THR A 419 -10.14 -14.24 -10.90
N ASN A 420 -10.29 -15.41 -11.51
CA ASN A 420 -9.28 -16.03 -12.37
C ASN A 420 -9.72 -16.13 -13.83
N LEU A 421 -10.54 -15.19 -14.28
CA LEU A 421 -10.87 -15.01 -15.69
C LEU A 421 -9.69 -14.33 -16.42
N TRP A 422 -9.12 -14.99 -17.42
CA TRP A 422 -7.90 -14.52 -18.09
C TRP A 422 -8.25 -13.64 -19.28
N LEU A 423 -7.95 -12.35 -19.18
CA LEU A 423 -8.11 -11.39 -20.27
C LEU A 423 -7.41 -11.88 -21.54
N GLY A 424 -8.13 -11.82 -22.66
CA GLY A 424 -7.65 -12.27 -23.96
C GLY A 424 -7.62 -13.78 -24.15
N TYR A 425 -8.16 -14.58 -23.22
CA TYR A 425 -8.34 -16.02 -23.39
C TYR A 425 -9.77 -16.39 -23.75
N GLN A 426 -9.90 -17.46 -24.52
CA GLN A 426 -11.14 -18.07 -24.94
C GLN A 426 -11.64 -19.07 -23.89
N TYR A 427 -12.80 -18.80 -23.30
CA TYR A 427 -13.49 -19.69 -22.36
C TYR A 427 -14.65 -20.38 -23.06
N CYS A 428 -14.85 -21.66 -22.74
CA CYS A 428 -15.93 -22.44 -23.31
C CYS A 428 -17.28 -21.93 -22.85
N ILE A 429 -18.16 -21.60 -23.79
CA ILE A 429 -19.54 -21.18 -23.50
C ILE A 429 -20.57 -22.21 -23.97
N LYS A 430 -20.15 -23.24 -24.73
CA LYS A 430 -21.05 -24.32 -25.17
C LYS A 430 -20.26 -25.56 -25.58
N ALA A 431 -20.63 -26.75 -25.13
CA ALA A 431 -19.96 -28.03 -25.45
C ALA A 431 -20.87 -29.03 -26.18
#